data_AF-A0A4R0GZE0-F1
#
_entry.id   AF-A0A4R0GZE0-F1
#
_cell.length_a   1.000
_cell.length_b   1.000
_cell.length_c   1.000
_cell.angle_alpha   90.00
_cell.angle_beta   90.00
_cell.angle_gamma   90.00
#
_symmetry.space_group_name_H-M   'P 1'
#
loop_
_entity.id
_entity.type
_entity.pdbx_description
1 polymer ?
#
loop_
_entity_poly.entity_id
_entity_poly.type
_entity_poly.pdbx_seq_one_letter_code
_entity_poly.pdbx_strand_id
1 'polypeptide(L)'
;MNEKSYVVPNEWVTEQKLTEITGLRHGTIEVARKKSWLLGREYLHVAPDGDPKPNSECMYNRKAIDQWIESLKKKQPGARTLQSVYSCQALGRQEGE
;
A
#
# COMPACT_ATOMS: atom_id res chain seq x y z
N MET A 1 -25.32 7.50 -25.84
CA MET A 1 -23.95 8.00 -25.56
C MET A 1 -23.67 7.67 -24.11
N ASN A 2 -22.73 6.78 -23.82
CA ASN A 2 -22.36 6.47 -22.44
C ASN A 2 -21.39 7.54 -21.96
N GLU A 3 -21.90 8.51 -21.21
CA GLU A 3 -21.12 9.50 -20.49
C GLU A 3 -20.32 8.80 -19.41
N LYS A 4 -19.01 8.62 -19.64
CA LYS A 4 -18.08 8.11 -18.63
C LYS A 4 -17.63 9.28 -17.76
N SER A 5 -18.31 9.47 -16.63
CA SER A 5 -17.83 10.36 -15.57
C SER A 5 -16.69 9.68 -14.80
N TYR A 6 -15.49 10.27 -14.85
CA TYR A 6 -14.35 9.82 -14.05
C TYR A 6 -14.48 10.38 -12.63
N VAL A 7 -15.03 9.58 -11.72
CA VAL A 7 -15.01 9.92 -10.29
C VAL A 7 -13.63 9.57 -9.76
N VAL A 8 -12.82 10.60 -9.49
CA VAL A 8 -11.58 10.42 -8.74
C VAL A 8 -11.99 10.20 -7.29
N PRO A 9 -11.67 9.04 -6.66
CA PRO A 9 -11.99 8.83 -5.27
C PRO A 9 -11.30 9.91 -4.43
N ASN A 10 -12.01 10.40 -3.41
CA ASN A 10 -11.42 11.22 -2.38
C ASN A 10 -10.19 10.51 -1.78
N GLU A 11 -9.21 11.25 -1.26
CA GLU A 11 -7.97 10.65 -0.74
C GLU A 11 -8.25 9.64 0.38
N TRP A 12 -9.29 9.91 1.16
CA TRP A 12 -9.83 9.05 2.19
C TRP A 12 -11.01 8.26 1.65
N VAL A 13 -10.90 6.93 1.75
CA VAL A 13 -11.89 5.98 1.26
C VAL A 13 -12.39 5.07 2.38
N THR A 14 -13.59 4.53 2.22
CA THR A 14 -14.12 3.49 3.09
C THR A 14 -13.41 2.16 2.83
N GLU A 15 -13.52 1.24 3.79
CA GLU A 15 -12.88 -0.07 3.68
C GLU A 15 -13.35 -0.89 2.47
N GLN A 16 -14.65 -0.84 2.17
CA GLN A 16 -15.22 -1.53 1.01
C GLN A 16 -14.59 -1.01 -0.30
N LYS A 17 -14.50 0.31 -0.45
CA LYS A 17 -13.91 0.92 -1.64
C LYS A 17 -12.41 0.65 -1.72
N LEU A 18 -11.70 0.66 -0.60
CA LEU A 18 -10.28 0.28 -0.55
C LEU A 18 -10.09 -1.17 -1.01
N THR A 19 -10.95 -2.08 -0.57
CA THR A 19 -10.94 -3.50 -0.96
C THR A 19 -11.20 -3.67 -2.45
N GLU A 20 -12.17 -2.94 -3.01
CA GLU A 20 -12.45 -2.94 -4.45
C GLU A 20 -11.27 -2.42 -5.28
N ILE A 21 -10.58 -1.39 -4.80
CA ILE A 21 -9.46 -0.76 -5.52
C ILE A 21 -8.17 -1.59 -5.43
N THR A 22 -7.81 -2.01 -4.21
CA THR A 22 -6.50 -2.65 -3.94
C THR A 22 -6.56 -4.17 -4.01
N GLY A 23 -7.75 -4.76 -3.89
CA GLY A 23 -7.94 -6.21 -3.78
C GLY A 23 -7.54 -6.80 -2.43
N LEU A 24 -7.21 -5.98 -1.43
CA LEU A 24 -6.87 -6.46 -0.08
C LEU A 24 -8.10 -7.00 0.64
N ARG A 25 -7.97 -8.13 1.35
CA ARG A 25 -9.05 -8.67 2.18
C ARG A 25 -9.19 -7.88 3.48
N HIS A 26 -10.41 -7.79 4.02
CA HIS A 26 -10.69 -7.20 5.34
C HIS A 26 -9.70 -7.66 6.42
N GLY A 27 -9.49 -8.97 6.57
CA GLY A 27 -8.55 -9.50 7.56
C GLY A 27 -7.10 -9.03 7.38
N THR A 28 -6.65 -8.78 6.14
CA THR A 28 -5.31 -8.21 5.87
C THR A 28 -5.24 -6.75 6.31
N ILE A 29 -6.30 -5.98 6.07
CA ILE A 29 -6.44 -4.58 6.52
C ILE A 29 -6.40 -4.52 8.05
N GLU A 30 -7.09 -5.42 8.74
CA GLU A 30 -7.06 -5.49 10.21
C GLU A 30 -5.67 -5.76 10.78
N VAL A 31 -4.94 -6.70 10.18
CA VAL A 31 -3.58 -7.02 10.58
C VAL A 31 -2.64 -5.86 10.27
N ALA A 32 -2.82 -5.19 9.13
CA ALA A 32 -2.03 -4.02 8.75
C ALA A 32 -2.24 -2.86 9.73
N ARG A 33 -3.49 -2.59 10.17
CA ARG A 33 -3.79 -1.61 11.23
C ARG A 33 -3.04 -1.88 12.53
N LYS A 34 -2.95 -3.15 12.94
CA LYS A 34 -2.30 -3.53 14.20
C LYS A 34 -0.77 -3.50 14.14
N LYS A 35 -0.18 -3.68 12.95
CA LYS A 35 1.26 -3.93 12.81
C LYS A 35 2.04 -2.89 12.01
N SER A 36 1.43 -2.25 11.02
CA SER A 36 2.16 -1.53 9.97
C SER A 36 1.62 -0.15 9.66
N TRP A 37 0.32 0.06 9.83
CA TRP A 37 -0.33 1.34 9.52
C TRP A 37 -0.43 2.21 10.76
N LEU A 38 -0.22 3.51 10.57
CA LEU A 38 -0.26 4.52 11.60
C LEU A 38 -1.55 5.34 11.50
N LEU A 39 -2.13 5.63 12.66
CA LEU A 39 -3.30 6.48 12.77
C LEU A 39 -2.94 7.92 12.35
N GLY A 40 -3.75 8.52 11.50
CA GLY A 40 -3.52 9.85 10.91
C GLY A 40 -2.71 9.83 9.61
N ARG A 41 -2.10 8.70 9.23
CA ARG A 41 -1.34 8.57 7.98
C ARG A 41 -2.00 7.60 7.01
N GLU A 42 -2.09 6.32 7.37
CA GLU A 42 -2.70 5.29 6.53
C GLU A 42 -4.19 5.08 6.84
N TYR A 43 -4.60 5.30 8.09
CA TYR A 43 -6.02 5.24 8.48
C TYR A 43 -6.35 6.31 9.52
N LEU A 44 -7.61 6.69 9.61
CA LEU A 44 -8.12 7.59 10.65
C LEU A 44 -9.49 7.14 11.12
N HIS A 45 -9.84 7.50 12.36
CA HIS A 45 -11.17 7.33 12.88
C HIS A 45 -12.00 8.59 12.55
N VAL A 46 -13.16 8.39 11.95
CA VAL A 46 -14.14 9.44 11.69
C VAL A 46 -15.31 9.25 12.64
N ALA A 47 -15.65 10.31 13.37
CA ALA A 47 -16.91 10.42 14.08
C ALA A 47 -17.62 11.70 13.65
N PRO A 48 -18.96 11.67 13.51
CA PRO A 48 -19.75 12.85 13.21
C PRO A 48 -19.68 13.90 14.33
N ASP A 49 -19.46 13.44 15.58
CA ASP A 49 -19.42 14.28 16.78
C ASP A 49 -18.09 15.02 16.97
N GLY A 50 -17.11 14.81 16.09
CA GLY A 50 -15.78 15.43 16.17
C GLY A 50 -14.81 14.81 17.18
N ASP A 51 -15.29 13.91 18.06
CA ASP A 51 -14.46 13.12 18.98
C ASP A 51 -14.45 11.64 18.56
N PRO A 52 -13.48 11.23 17.71
CA PRO A 52 -13.41 9.87 17.22
C PRO A 52 -13.01 8.89 18.32
N LYS A 53 -13.90 7.94 18.60
CA LYS A 53 -13.68 6.86 19.56
C LYS A 53 -12.98 5.68 18.89
N PRO A 54 -12.37 4.76 19.67
CA PRO A 54 -11.73 3.56 19.11
C PRO A 54 -12.67 2.63 18.33
N ASN A 55 -13.98 2.73 18.57
CA ASN A 55 -15.03 1.99 17.87
C ASN A 55 -15.67 2.77 16.71
N SER A 56 -15.22 3.99 16.44
CA SER A 56 -15.73 4.83 15.35
C SER A 56 -15.31 4.27 13.99
N GLU A 57 -16.05 4.66 12.95
CA GLU A 57 -15.79 4.24 11.58
C GLU A 57 -14.37 4.64 11.15
N CYS A 58 -13.71 3.76 10.40
CA CYS A 58 -12.35 3.98 9.92
C CYS A 58 -12.37 4.37 8.44
N MET A 59 -11.67 5.44 8.10
CA MET A 59 -11.34 5.78 6.72
C MET A 59 -9.86 5.53 6.45
N TYR A 60 -9.53 5.25 5.19
CA TYR A 60 -8.22 4.82 4.75
C TYR A 60 -7.66 5.72 3.68
N ASN A 61 -6.37 6.06 3.77
CA ASN A 61 -5.71 6.85 2.76
C ASN A 61 -5.16 5.96 1.64
N ARG A 62 -5.76 6.06 0.45
CA ARG A 62 -5.39 5.24 -0.71
C ARG A 62 -3.92 5.42 -1.10
N LYS A 63 -3.43 6.67 -1.15
CA LYS A 63 -2.07 6.98 -1.61
C LYS A 63 -1.01 6.45 -0.65
N ALA A 64 -1.24 6.57 0.66
CA ALA A 64 -0.33 6.05 1.67
C ALA A 64 -0.27 4.51 1.64
N ILE A 65 -1.41 3.86 1.44
CA ILE A 65 -1.49 2.41 1.33
C ILE A 65 -0.81 1.91 0.05
N ASP A 66 -0.98 2.60 -1.08
CA ASP A 66 -0.28 2.26 -2.33
C ASP A 66 1.26 2.33 -2.13
N GLN A 67 1.76 3.38 -1.48
CA GLN A 67 3.18 3.51 -1.14
C GLN A 67 3.66 2.38 -0.20
N TRP A 68 2.82 1.99 0.76
CA TRP A 68 3.13 0.87 1.64
C TRP A 68 3.22 -0.44 0.83
N ILE A 69 2.28 -0.71 -0.09
CA ILE A 69 2.33 -1.89 -0.97
C ILE A 69 3.59 -1.87 -1.85
N GLU A 70 3.97 -0.72 -2.39
CA GLU A 70 5.22 -0.58 -3.15
C GLU A 70 6.46 -0.89 -2.32
N SER A 71 6.47 -0.51 -1.04
CA SER A 71 7.55 -0.86 -0.13
C SER A 71 7.69 -2.37 0.08
N LEU A 72 6.57 -3.12 -0.01
CA LEU A 72 6.57 -4.58 0.11
C LEU A 72 7.15 -5.27 -1.13
N LYS A 73 7.14 -4.64 -2.31
CA LYS A 73 7.74 -5.20 -3.53
C LYS A 73 9.21 -5.53 -3.34
N LYS A 74 9.95 -4.68 -2.61
CA LYS A 74 11.38 -4.87 -2.31
C LYS A 74 11.64 -6.02 -1.34
N LYS A 75 10.64 -6.42 -0.56
CA LYS A 75 10.73 -7.47 0.46
C LYS A 75 10.22 -8.83 -0.04
N GLN A 76 9.84 -8.92 -1.32
CA GLN A 76 9.34 -10.18 -1.88
C GLN A 76 10.46 -11.21 -1.93
N PRO A 77 10.20 -12.46 -1.51
CA PRO A 77 11.17 -13.53 -1.60
C PRO A 77 11.53 -13.78 -3.07
N GLY A 78 12.83 -13.81 -3.38
CA GLY A 78 13.31 -14.01 -4.76
C GLY A 78 13.28 -12.75 -5.64
N ALA A 79 12.92 -11.58 -5.11
CA ALA A 79 13.10 -10.32 -5.83
C ALA A 79 14.59 -10.07 -6.07
N ARG A 80 15.02 -10.18 -7.34
CA ARG A 80 16.37 -9.78 -7.76
C ARG A 80 16.49 -8.26 -7.61
N THR A 81 17.09 -7.80 -6.52
CA THR A 81 17.56 -6.41 -6.44
C THR A 81 18.56 -6.22 -7.57
N LEU A 82 18.40 -5.20 -8.40
CA LEU A 82 19.29 -4.91 -9.54
C LEU A 82 20.77 -4.87 -9.12
N GLN A 83 21.07 -4.55 -7.86
CA GLN A 83 22.42 -4.62 -7.28
C GLN A 83 23.07 -6.01 -7.36
N SER A 84 22.31 -7.11 -7.27
CA SER A 84 22.85 -8.47 -7.37
C SER A 84 23.23 -8.87 -8.79
N VAL A 85 22.67 -8.21 -9.81
CA VAL A 85 23.02 -8.52 -11.21
C VAL A 85 24.36 -7.87 -11.58
N TYR A 86 24.64 -6.67 -11.05
CA TYR A 86 25.88 -5.95 -11.32
C TYR A 86 27.10 -6.52 -10.56
N SER A 87 26.92 -7.20 -9.42
CA SER A 87 28.04 -7.87 -8.74
C SER A 87 28.46 -9.18 -9.43
N CYS A 88 27.56 -9.85 -10.15
CA CYS A 88 27.89 -11.06 -10.90
C CYS A 88 28.56 -10.78 -12.26
N GLN A 89 28.28 -9.63 -12.88
CA GLN A 89 28.90 -9.25 -14.17
C GLN A 89 30.33 -8.69 -14.03
N ALA A 90 30.73 -8.24 -12.84
CA ALA A 90 32.05 -7.63 -12.61
C ALA A 90 33.18 -8.66 -12.35
N LEU A 91 32.88 -9.95 -12.17
CA LEU A 91 33.87 -10.98 -11.83
C LEU A 91 34.21 -11.95 -12.98
N GLY A 92 33.71 -11.71 -14.20
CA GLY A 92 33.81 -12.65 -15.32
C GLY A 92 34.63 -12.18 -16.53
N ARG A 93 35.48 -11.16 -16.42
CA ARG A 93 36.24 -10.65 -17.57
C ARG A 93 37.70 -10.31 -17.25
N GLN A 94 38.48 -11.32 -16.86
CA GLN A 94 39.94 -11.36 -17.04
C GLN A 94 40.39 -12.82 -17.21
N GLU A 95 40.27 -13.38 -18.42
CA GLU A 95 41.06 -14.52 -18.87
C GLU A 95 41.49 -14.27 -20.33
N GLY A 96 42.81 -14.32 -20.58
CA GLY A 96 43.51 -14.36 -21.89
C GLY A 96 43.36 -13.11 -22.76
N GLU A 97 44.41 -12.50 -23.32
CA GLU A 97 45.68 -13.02 -23.84
C GLU A 97 46.71 -11.86 -23.85
#